data_AF-A0A6N9VDS6-F1
#
_entry.id   AF-A0A6N9VDS6-F1
#
_cell.length_a   1.000
_cell.length_b   1.000
_cell.length_c   1.000
_cell.angle_alpha   90.00
_cell.angle_beta   90.00
_cell.angle_gamma   90.00
#
_symmetry.space_group_name_H-M   'P 1'
#
loop_
_entity.id
_entity.type
_entity.pdbx_description
1 polymer ?
#
loop_
_entity_poly.entity_id
_entity_poly.type
_entity_poly.pdbx_seq_one_letter_code
_entity_poly.pdbx_strand_id
1 'polypeptide(L)'
;GGDDESWDAGALAALDVPILQALCLTSSRADWAENDEGLSPLDAASQIAVPEFDGRLITVPFSFKELDADGLPVYVADTERAARVAGTAVRHARLRHLPNAEKRLALVLSAYPTKHSRIGNAVGLDTPASAVALLRRLIAEGYD
;
A
#
# COMPACT_ATOMS: atom_id res chain seq x y z
N GLY A 1 -14.75 -8.13 32.35
CA GLY A 1 -15.43 -7.47 31.24
C GLY A 1 -14.46 -6.47 30.67
N GLY A 2 -13.73 -6.87 29.64
CA GLY A 2 -12.67 -6.10 29.01
C GLY A 2 -12.10 -6.92 27.87
N ASP A 3 -12.40 -6.46 26.66
CA ASP A 3 -11.70 -6.63 25.38
C ASP A 3 -11.65 -8.00 24.68
N ASP A 4 -12.80 -8.67 24.53
CA ASP A 4 -12.98 -9.68 23.46
C ASP A 4 -13.27 -9.03 22.07
N GLU A 5 -13.39 -7.70 22.00
CA GLU A 5 -13.73 -6.94 20.77
C GLU A 5 -12.56 -6.12 20.18
N SER A 6 -11.34 -6.19 20.74
CA SER A 6 -10.20 -5.50 20.15
C SER A 6 -9.71 -6.25 18.91
N TRP A 7 -9.68 -5.60 17.76
CA TRP A 7 -9.08 -6.15 16.52
C TRP A 7 -7.63 -6.56 16.76
N ASP A 8 -7.34 -7.86 16.72
CA ASP A 8 -6.00 -8.42 16.97
C ASP A 8 -5.40 -9.02 15.70
N ALA A 9 -4.49 -8.27 15.07
CA ALA A 9 -3.66 -8.74 13.96
C ALA A 9 -2.35 -9.41 14.44
N GLY A 10 -2.24 -9.78 15.72
CA GLY A 10 -0.99 -10.17 16.39
C GLY A 10 -0.25 -11.32 15.72
N ALA A 11 -0.97 -12.32 15.18
CA ALA A 11 -0.34 -13.42 14.44
C ALA A 11 0.38 -12.96 13.17
N LEU A 12 -0.15 -11.95 12.49
CA LEU A 12 0.45 -11.36 11.29
C LEU A 12 1.62 -10.42 11.67
N ALA A 13 1.44 -9.60 12.71
CA ALA A 13 2.47 -8.71 13.21
C ALA A 13 3.73 -9.47 13.68
N ALA A 14 3.55 -10.64 14.30
CA ALA A 14 4.65 -11.48 14.78
C ALA A 14 5.59 -11.99 13.67
N LEU A 15 5.15 -12.00 12.40
CA LEU A 15 5.99 -12.40 11.28
C LEU A 15 7.08 -11.35 10.95
N ASP A 16 6.88 -10.09 11.35
CA ASP A 16 7.79 -8.96 11.06
C ASP A 16 8.20 -8.88 9.58
N VAL A 17 7.20 -8.99 8.69
CA VAL A 17 7.37 -8.87 7.23
C VAL A 17 6.26 -8.00 6.64
N PRO A 18 6.52 -7.33 5.50
CA PRO A 18 5.47 -6.60 4.79
C PRO A 18 4.37 -7.56 4.31
N ILE A 19 3.12 -7.24 4.62
CA ILE A 19 1.93 -7.99 4.16
C ILE A 19 1.22 -7.11 3.14
N LEU A 20 1.01 -7.63 1.94
CA LEU A 20 0.43 -6.89 0.82
C LEU A 20 -0.94 -7.45 0.48
N GLN A 21 -1.91 -6.56 0.28
CA GLN A 21 -3.25 -6.91 -0.19
C GLN A 21 -3.30 -6.73 -1.71
N ALA A 22 -3.31 -7.85 -2.43
CA ALA A 22 -3.54 -7.90 -3.87
C ALA A 22 -5.03 -8.08 -4.14
N LEU A 23 -5.62 -7.16 -4.90
CA LEU A 23 -7.08 -7.07 -5.03
C LEU A 23 -7.57 -8.05 -6.13
N CYS A 24 -8.59 -8.85 -5.79
CA CYS A 24 -9.27 -9.78 -6.70
C CYS A 24 -10.71 -9.30 -6.89
N LEU A 25 -10.98 -8.48 -7.90
CA LEU A 25 -12.26 -7.76 -7.98
C LEU A 25 -13.41 -8.67 -8.36
N THR A 26 -14.58 -8.38 -7.77
CA THR A 26 -15.80 -9.12 -8.04
C THR A 26 -16.51 -8.68 -9.32
N SER A 27 -15.98 -7.67 -10.02
CA SER A 27 -16.39 -7.20 -11.34
C SER A 27 -15.46 -7.71 -12.45
N SER A 28 -15.91 -7.63 -13.70
CA SER A 28 -15.08 -7.93 -14.86
C SER A 28 -13.97 -6.91 -15.05
N ARG A 29 -12.96 -7.27 -15.82
CA ARG A 29 -11.85 -6.38 -16.20
C ARG A 29 -12.30 -5.24 -17.12
N ALA A 30 -13.35 -5.47 -17.92
CA ALA A 30 -13.94 -4.45 -18.78
C ALA A 30 -14.66 -3.38 -17.93
N ASP A 31 -15.56 -3.81 -17.04
CA ASP A 31 -16.30 -2.90 -16.15
C ASP A 31 -15.35 -2.05 -15.31
N TRP A 32 -14.27 -2.65 -14.80
CA TRP A 32 -13.25 -1.93 -14.04
C TRP A 32 -12.57 -0.80 -14.84
N ALA A 33 -12.29 -1.03 -16.12
CA ALA A 33 -11.59 -0.06 -16.95
C ALA A 33 -12.49 1.08 -17.43
N GLU A 34 -13.79 0.83 -17.53
CA GLU A 34 -14.79 1.85 -17.89
C GLU A 34 -15.27 2.65 -16.66
N ASN A 35 -15.02 2.14 -15.45
CA ASN A 35 -15.45 2.77 -14.20
C ASN A 35 -14.35 3.67 -13.60
N ASP A 36 -14.61 4.99 -13.56
CA ASP A 36 -13.73 5.97 -12.93
C ASP A 36 -13.60 5.81 -11.39
N GLU A 37 -14.58 5.20 -10.73
CA GLU A 37 -14.54 4.91 -9.29
C GLU A 37 -13.58 3.76 -8.95
N GLY A 38 -13.29 2.90 -9.94
CA GLY A 38 -12.30 1.83 -9.86
C GLY A 38 -12.65 0.62 -8.98
N LEU A 39 -13.57 0.72 -8.02
CA LEU A 39 -13.97 -0.40 -7.15
C LEU A 39 -15.47 -0.36 -6.83
N SER A 40 -16.08 -1.55 -6.70
CA SER A 40 -17.42 -1.64 -6.13
C SER A 40 -17.41 -1.31 -4.63
N PRO A 41 -18.52 -0.82 -4.03
CA PRO A 41 -18.60 -0.60 -2.59
C PRO A 41 -18.28 -1.86 -1.75
N LEU A 42 -18.65 -3.03 -2.26
CA LEU A 42 -18.35 -4.32 -1.64
C LEU A 42 -16.84 -4.60 -1.62
N ASP A 43 -16.16 -4.38 -2.74
CA ASP A 43 -14.71 -4.60 -2.85
C ASP A 43 -13.93 -3.55 -2.05
N ALA A 44 -14.37 -2.30 -2.04
CA ALA A 44 -13.78 -1.26 -1.20
C ALA A 44 -13.88 -1.60 0.30
N ALA A 45 -15.01 -2.11 0.76
CA ALA A 45 -15.16 -2.51 2.16
C ALA A 45 -14.33 -3.75 2.49
N SER A 46 -14.46 -4.82 1.70
CA SER A 46 -13.92 -6.14 2.02
C SER A 46 -12.43 -6.31 1.68
N GLN A 47 -11.91 -5.57 0.70
CA GLN A 47 -10.54 -5.73 0.22
C GLN A 47 -9.65 -4.51 0.47
N ILE A 48 -10.20 -3.38 0.93
CA ILE A 48 -9.41 -2.20 1.35
C ILE A 48 -9.68 -1.88 2.81
N ALA A 49 -10.88 -1.39 3.14
CA ALA A 49 -11.15 -0.80 4.44
C ALA A 49 -10.90 -1.80 5.58
N VAL A 50 -11.42 -3.03 5.48
CA VAL A 50 -11.21 -4.06 6.51
C VAL A 50 -9.74 -4.52 6.58
N PRO A 51 -9.07 -4.90 5.47
CA PRO A 51 -7.65 -5.24 5.49
C PRO A 51 -6.69 -4.13 5.97
N GLU A 52 -7.07 -2.85 5.90
CA GLU A 52 -6.28 -1.76 6.46
C GLU A 52 -6.19 -1.85 8.00
N PHE A 53 -7.23 -2.36 8.68
CA PHE A 53 -7.17 -2.59 10.13
C PHE A 53 -6.17 -3.69 10.51
N ASP A 54 -5.90 -4.64 9.60
CA ASP A 54 -4.82 -5.63 9.75
C ASP A 54 -3.40 -5.04 9.54
N GLY A 55 -3.29 -3.78 9.10
CA GLY A 55 -2.02 -3.15 8.73
C GLY A 55 -1.46 -3.61 7.39
N ARG A 56 -2.29 -4.19 6.51
CA ARG A 56 -1.86 -4.64 5.18
C ARG A 56 -1.62 -3.44 4.25
N LEU A 57 -0.59 -3.54 3.42
CA LEU A 57 -0.30 -2.58 2.37
C LEU A 57 -1.21 -2.85 1.16
N ILE A 58 -2.15 -1.95 0.92
CA ILE A 58 -3.06 -2.04 -0.23
C ILE A 58 -2.28 -1.81 -1.53
N THR A 59 -2.43 -2.73 -2.50
CA THR A 59 -1.74 -2.65 -3.79
C THR A 59 -2.67 -2.27 -4.94
N VAL A 60 -2.88 -3.16 -5.92
CA VAL A 60 -3.74 -2.93 -7.09
C VAL A 60 -4.57 -4.17 -7.41
N PRO A 61 -5.70 -4.02 -8.13
CA PRO A 61 -6.41 -5.11 -8.78
C PRO A 61 -5.48 -5.90 -9.69
N PHE A 62 -5.31 -7.19 -9.44
CA PHE A 62 -4.51 -8.06 -10.31
C PHE A 62 -5.34 -9.19 -10.95
N SER A 63 -6.52 -9.47 -10.43
CA SER A 63 -7.46 -10.41 -11.05
C SER A 63 -8.89 -9.89 -10.97
N PHE A 64 -9.72 -10.36 -11.90
CA PHE A 64 -11.07 -9.91 -12.12
C PHE A 64 -11.98 -11.11 -12.31
N LYS A 65 -13.23 -10.98 -11.84
CA LYS A 65 -14.22 -12.03 -11.95
C LYS A 65 -14.85 -12.00 -13.34
N GLU A 66 -14.60 -13.05 -14.11
CA GLU A 66 -15.14 -13.29 -15.43
C GLU A 66 -16.06 -14.51 -15.42
N LEU A 67 -16.80 -14.71 -16.51
CA LEU A 67 -17.57 -15.93 -16.75
C LEU A 67 -16.84 -16.78 -17.80
N ASP A 68 -16.70 -18.07 -17.54
CA ASP A 68 -16.18 -19.01 -18.53
C ASP A 68 -17.24 -19.40 -19.58
N ALA A 69 -16.88 -20.32 -20.48
CA ALA A 69 -17.76 -20.76 -21.56
C ALA A 69 -19.07 -21.43 -21.09
N ASP A 70 -19.08 -21.97 -19.86
CA ASP A 70 -20.24 -22.60 -19.24
C ASP A 70 -21.03 -21.61 -18.35
N GLY A 71 -20.60 -20.34 -18.28
CA GLY A 71 -21.19 -19.30 -17.46
C GLY A 71 -20.81 -19.40 -15.98
N LEU A 72 -19.74 -20.12 -15.65
CA LEU A 72 -19.24 -20.25 -14.28
C LEU A 72 -18.25 -19.12 -13.96
N PRO A 73 -18.28 -18.58 -12.72
CA PRO A 73 -17.38 -17.51 -12.33
C PRO A 73 -15.93 -17.99 -12.15
N VAL A 74 -15.00 -17.34 -12.83
CA VAL A 74 -13.55 -17.60 -12.75
C VAL A 74 -12.79 -16.29 -12.54
N TYR A 75 -11.71 -16.34 -11.76
CA TYR A 75 -10.81 -15.18 -11.62
C TYR A 75 -9.71 -15.24 -12.67
N VAL A 76 -9.67 -14.24 -13.54
CA VAL A 76 -8.65 -14.10 -14.58
C VAL A 76 -7.67 -13.02 -14.16
N ALA A 77 -6.38 -13.38 -14.14
CA ALA A 77 -5.32 -12.44 -13.81
C ALA A 77 -5.00 -11.50 -14.98
N ASP A 78 -4.84 -10.21 -14.71
CA ASP A 78 -4.26 -9.23 -15.63
C ASP A 78 -2.74 -9.25 -15.46
N THR A 79 -2.02 -9.63 -16.52
CA THR A 79 -0.56 -9.83 -16.50
C THR A 79 0.20 -8.57 -16.10
N GLU A 80 -0.20 -7.39 -16.58
CA GLU A 80 0.51 -6.14 -16.27
C GLU A 80 0.31 -5.76 -14.81
N ARG A 81 -0.92 -5.92 -14.32
CA ARG A 81 -1.24 -5.66 -12.91
C ARG A 81 -0.60 -6.67 -11.96
N ALA A 82 -0.57 -7.95 -12.33
CA ALA A 82 0.12 -8.98 -11.58
C ALA A 82 1.62 -8.68 -11.47
N ALA A 83 2.25 -8.23 -12.57
CA ALA A 83 3.63 -7.76 -12.55
C ALA A 83 3.84 -6.56 -11.62
N ARG A 84 2.87 -5.64 -11.54
CA ARG A 84 2.91 -4.51 -10.61
C ARG A 84 2.86 -4.96 -9.15
N VAL A 85 1.96 -5.86 -8.78
CA VAL A 85 1.89 -6.43 -7.43
C VAL A 85 3.20 -7.15 -7.07
N ALA A 86 3.67 -8.03 -7.96
CA ALA A 86 4.92 -8.77 -7.76
C ALA A 86 6.12 -7.81 -7.60
N GLY A 87 6.19 -6.76 -8.43
CA GLY A 87 7.24 -5.75 -8.35
C GLY A 87 7.23 -4.99 -7.02
N THR A 88 6.05 -4.64 -6.49
CA THR A 88 5.90 -4.02 -5.18
C THR A 88 6.35 -4.98 -4.07
N ALA A 89 5.90 -6.23 -4.10
CA ALA A 89 6.29 -7.25 -3.12
C ALA A 89 7.82 -7.46 -3.07
N VAL A 90 8.45 -7.64 -4.23
CA VAL A 90 9.91 -7.83 -4.33
C VAL A 90 10.67 -6.60 -3.83
N ARG A 91 10.21 -5.38 -4.15
CA ARG A 91 10.86 -4.15 -3.67
C ARG A 91 10.77 -4.01 -2.15
N HIS A 92 9.62 -4.33 -1.55
CA HIS A 92 9.46 -4.33 -0.09
C HIS A 92 10.35 -5.39 0.57
N ALA A 93 10.35 -6.62 0.06
CA ALA A 93 11.21 -7.70 0.57
C ALA A 93 12.69 -7.32 0.49
N ARG A 94 13.13 -6.70 -0.62
CA ARG A 94 14.52 -6.26 -0.82
C ARG A 94 15.02 -5.31 0.26
N LEU A 95 14.16 -4.44 0.83
CA LEU A 95 14.58 -3.48 1.86
C LEU A 95 15.10 -4.15 3.14
N ARG A 96 14.65 -5.37 3.45
CA ARG A 96 15.15 -6.13 4.61
C ARG A 96 16.56 -6.69 4.38
N HIS A 97 16.95 -6.88 3.12
CA HIS A 97 18.21 -7.51 2.74
C HIS A 97 19.32 -6.52 2.39
N LEU A 98 19.00 -5.24 2.19
CA LEU A 98 20.01 -4.20 1.92
C LEU A 98 20.58 -3.65 3.23
N PRO A 99 21.91 -3.50 3.35
CA PRO A 99 22.51 -2.69 4.40
C PRO A 99 22.00 -1.24 4.35
N ASN A 100 21.88 -0.57 5.50
CA ASN A 100 21.36 0.80 5.55
C ASN A 100 22.15 1.78 4.67
N ALA A 101 23.48 1.64 4.61
CA ALA A 101 24.35 2.48 3.78
C ALA A 101 24.09 2.32 2.27
N GLU A 102 23.47 1.24 1.83
CA GLU A 102 23.12 1.00 0.42
C GLU A 102 21.69 1.44 0.07
N LYS A 103 20.87 1.78 1.07
CA LYS A 103 19.49 2.19 0.87
C LYS A 103 19.45 3.65 0.41
N ARG A 104 19.08 3.84 -0.85
CA ARG A 104 18.87 5.16 -1.44
C ARG A 104 17.46 5.66 -1.14
N LEU A 105 17.36 6.65 -0.26
CA LEU A 105 16.08 7.23 0.17
C LEU A 105 15.76 8.51 -0.59
N ALA A 106 14.47 8.76 -0.82
CA ALA A 106 13.96 10.01 -1.35
C ALA A 106 13.00 10.62 -0.32
N LEU A 107 13.31 11.83 0.15
CA LEU A 107 12.42 12.61 1.01
C LEU A 107 11.67 13.64 0.15
N VAL A 108 10.38 13.40 -0.08
CA VAL A 108 9.54 14.25 -0.93
C VAL A 108 8.73 15.20 -0.04
N LEU A 109 8.90 16.50 -0.24
CA LEU A 109 8.13 17.54 0.46
C LEU A 109 6.98 18.02 -0.43
N SER A 110 5.78 18.07 0.15
CA SER A 110 4.60 18.62 -0.52
C SER A 110 4.81 20.11 -0.83
N ALA A 111 4.55 20.52 -2.07
CA ALA A 111 4.58 21.91 -2.47
C ALA A 111 3.31 22.22 -3.27
N TYR A 112 2.48 23.12 -2.74
CA TYR A 112 1.36 23.65 -3.51
C TYR A 112 1.85 24.80 -4.40
N PRO A 113 1.51 24.82 -5.69
CA PRO A 113 2.15 25.69 -6.69
C PRO A 113 1.87 27.19 -6.52
N THR A 114 1.05 27.58 -5.54
CA THR A 114 0.57 28.95 -5.40
C THR A 114 1.52 29.88 -4.64
N LYS A 115 2.37 29.39 -3.72
CA LYS A 115 3.36 30.21 -2.98
C LYS A 115 4.55 29.38 -2.47
N HIS A 116 5.78 29.87 -2.68
CA HIS A 116 7.03 29.32 -2.13
C HIS A 116 7.02 29.16 -0.59
N SER A 117 6.18 29.93 0.12
CA SER A 117 6.00 29.82 1.57
C SER A 117 5.26 28.57 2.04
N ARG A 118 4.81 27.69 1.12
CA ARG A 118 4.06 26.45 1.42
C ARG A 118 4.82 25.17 1.06
N ILE A 119 6.14 25.25 0.91
CA ILE A 119 6.99 24.06 0.78
C ILE A 119 6.96 23.31 2.12
N GLY A 120 6.70 21.99 2.06
CA GLY A 120 6.56 21.16 3.24
C GLY A 120 5.25 21.40 3.99
N ASN A 121 4.14 21.65 3.28
CA ASN A 121 2.85 21.80 3.95
C ASN A 121 2.34 20.45 4.46
N ALA A 122 2.33 20.26 5.78
CA ALA A 122 1.73 19.12 6.46
C ALA A 122 0.90 19.60 7.65
N VAL A 123 -0.36 19.18 7.72
CA VAL A 123 -1.30 19.64 8.74
C VAL A 123 -0.88 19.10 10.11
N GLY A 124 -0.65 20.01 11.06
CA GLY A 124 -0.27 19.65 12.43
C GLY A 124 1.17 19.18 12.63
N LEU A 125 2.03 19.29 11.61
CA LEU A 125 3.43 18.85 11.66
C LEU A 125 4.39 20.01 11.37
N ASP A 126 5.39 20.20 12.23
CA ASP A 126 6.55 21.04 11.94
C ASP A 126 7.48 20.31 10.95
N THR A 127 7.14 20.40 9.67
CA THR A 127 7.80 19.63 8.61
C THR A 127 9.32 19.86 8.54
N PRO A 128 9.84 21.11 8.62
CA PRO A 128 11.28 21.33 8.69
C PRO A 128 11.95 20.67 9.90
N ALA A 129 11.40 20.84 11.10
CA ALA A 129 11.98 20.24 12.30
C ALA A 129 11.93 18.71 12.25
N SER A 130 10.82 18.13 11.80
CA SER A 130 10.67 16.69 11.62
C SER A 130 11.63 16.12 10.58
N ALA A 131 11.83 16.82 9.46
CA ALA A 131 12.79 16.40 8.44
C ALA A 131 14.23 16.39 8.99
N VAL A 132 14.65 17.42 9.72
CA VAL A 132 15.97 17.47 10.36
C VAL A 132 16.14 16.34 11.39
N ALA A 133 15.11 16.08 12.20
CA ALA A 133 15.12 14.99 13.17
C ALA A 133 15.24 13.62 12.49
N LEU A 134 14.48 13.38 11.42
CA LEU A 134 14.55 12.17 10.62
C LEU A 134 15.94 11.98 10.01
N LEU A 135 16.50 13.00 9.36
CA LEU A 135 17.82 12.91 8.72
C LEU A 135 18.93 12.62 9.73
N ARG A 136 18.92 13.28 10.89
CA ARG A 136 19.88 12.98 11.98
C ARG A 136 19.75 11.55 12.47
N ARG A 137 18.52 11.03 12.59
CA ARG A 137 18.27 9.64 12.99
C ARG A 137 18.76 8.64 11.94
N LEU A 138 18.51 8.90 10.66
CA LEU A 138 18.99 8.07 9.56
C LEU A 138 20.53 7.98 9.55
N ILE A 139 21.23 9.11 9.70
CA ILE A 139 22.70 9.12 9.81
C ILE A 139 23.16 8.26 11.00
N ALA A 140 22.52 8.41 12.16
CA ALA A 140 22.85 7.62 13.35
C ALA A 140 22.59 6.10 13.18
N GLU A 141 21.66 5.71 12.30
CA GLU A 141 21.37 4.31 11.96
C GLU A 141 22.22 3.77 10.79
N GLY A 142 23.18 4.56 10.30
CA GLY A 142 24.14 4.14 9.26
C GLY A 142 23.61 4.24 7.83
N TYR A 143 22.63 5.12 7.59
CA TYR A 143 22.27 5.55 6.24
C TYR A 143 23.25 6.64 5.76
N ASP A 144 23.57 6.63 4.47
CA ASP A 144 24.41 7.64 3.78
C ASP A 144 23.55 8.80 3.25
#